data_AF-A0A453LTM1-F1
#
_entry.id   AF-A0A453LTM1-F1
#
_cell.length_a   1.000
_cell.length_b   1.000
_cell.length_c   1.000
_cell.angle_alpha   90.00
_cell.angle_beta   90.00
_cell.angle_gamma   90.00
#
_symmetry.space_group_name_H-M   'P 1'
#
loop_
_entity.id
_entity.type
_entity.pdbx_description
1 polymer ?
#
loop_
_entity_poly.entity_id
_entity_poly.type
_entity_poly.pdbx_seq_one_letter_code
_entity_poly.pdbx_strand_id
1 'polypeptide(L)'
;VGTDEVILPSDKDLESEEALWALYKRWCKSFNEERDYDEMVRRFDTFKDSVRMVDSVNKANLPYTLKLSQFADGKLAEYVVPKVFDEQRYRPDSATSVKGEAFIYAGEDDVPEHPQMRFKFSESGGPIIPLE
;
A
#
# COMPACT_ATOMS: atom_id res chain seq x y z
N VAL A 1 -9.23 15.96 -5.01
CA VAL A 1 -9.14 15.92 -3.53
C VAL A 1 -9.80 14.62 -3.10
N GLY A 2 -9.01 13.55 -3.02
CA GLY A 2 -9.48 12.31 -2.39
C GLY A 2 -9.44 12.57 -0.90
N THR A 3 -10.59 12.57 -0.25
CA THR A 3 -10.62 12.52 1.21
C THR A 3 -10.11 11.13 1.57
N ASP A 4 -8.90 11.04 2.14
CA ASP A 4 -8.41 9.83 2.82
C ASP A 4 -9.25 9.61 4.08
N GLU A 5 -10.56 9.39 3.89
CA GLU A 5 -11.49 9.13 4.96
C GLU A 5 -11.17 7.73 5.47
N VAL A 6 -10.51 7.70 6.62
CA VAL A 6 -10.07 6.47 7.27
C VAL A 6 -11.30 5.68 7.69
N ILE A 7 -11.62 4.61 6.94
CA ILE A 7 -12.67 3.68 7.31
C ILE A 7 -12.07 2.60 8.20
N LEU A 8 -12.45 2.65 9.48
CA LEU A 8 -12.15 1.61 10.44
C LEU A 8 -13.39 0.71 10.60
N PRO A 9 -13.24 -0.61 10.45
CA PRO A 9 -14.32 -1.52 10.78
C PRO A 9 -14.57 -1.49 12.29
N SER A 10 -15.82 -1.28 12.69
CA SER A 10 -16.25 -1.41 14.08
C SER A 10 -16.75 -2.82 14.35
N ASP A 11 -16.69 -3.28 15.61
CA ASP A 11 -17.27 -4.58 16.01
C ASP A 11 -18.74 -4.70 15.56
N LYS A 12 -19.51 -3.60 15.62
CA LYS A 12 -20.91 -3.54 15.16
C LYS A 12 -21.08 -3.79 13.67
N ASP A 13 -20.09 -3.42 12.86
CA ASP A 13 -20.13 -3.64 11.42
C ASP A 13 -19.89 -5.11 11.07
N LEU A 14 -19.27 -5.88 11.98
CA LEU A 14 -18.95 -7.30 11.83
C LEU A 14 -20.01 -8.24 12.42
N GLU A 15 -20.95 -7.72 13.20
CA GLU A 15 -22.00 -8.48 13.89
C GLU A 15 -22.98 -9.16 12.91
N SER A 16 -23.24 -8.52 11.76
CA SER A 16 -24.22 -8.98 10.78
C SER A 16 -23.76 -8.74 9.35
N GLU A 17 -24.21 -9.59 8.43
CA GLU A 17 -23.91 -9.44 7.00
C GLU A 17 -24.51 -8.15 6.41
N GLU A 18 -25.66 -7.73 6.90
CA GLU A 18 -26.30 -6.46 6.52
C GLU A 18 -25.47 -5.25 6.96
N ALA A 19 -24.80 -5.35 8.12
CA ALA A 19 -23.92 -4.30 8.63
C ALA A 19 -22.62 -4.23 7.81
N LEU A 20 -22.04 -5.38 7.45
CA LEU A 20 -20.92 -5.49 6.51
C LEU A 20 -21.28 -4.88 5.15
N TRP A 21 -22.49 -5.14 4.64
CA TRP A 21 -22.97 -4.55 3.40
C TRP A 21 -23.12 -3.03 3.50
N ALA A 22 -23.59 -2.52 4.64
CA ALA A 22 -23.65 -1.08 4.90
C ALA A 22 -22.26 -0.44 4.99
N LEU A 23 -21.28 -1.12 5.60
CA LEU A 23 -19.88 -0.73 5.60
C LEU A 23 -19.31 -0.69 4.17
N TYR A 24 -19.60 -1.69 3.36
CA TYR A 24 -19.14 -1.75 1.98
C TYR A 24 -19.68 -0.60 1.13
N LYS A 25 -20.97 -0.24 1.28
CA LYS A 25 -21.54 0.94 0.60
C LYS A 25 -20.90 2.27 1.06
N ARG A 26 -20.60 2.41 2.35
CA ARG A 26 -19.84 3.57 2.86
C ARG A 26 -18.45 3.62 2.26
N TRP A 27 -17.78 2.47 2.18
CA TRP A 27 -16.47 2.32 1.56
C TRP A 27 -16.47 2.72 0.08
N CYS A 28 -17.42 2.23 -0.73
CA CYS A 28 -17.55 2.66 -2.13
C CYS A 28 -17.74 4.17 -2.25
N LYS A 29 -18.54 4.77 -1.36
CA LYS A 29 -18.78 6.22 -1.37
C LYS A 29 -17.53 7.03 -1.00
N SER A 30 -16.79 6.63 0.03
CA SER A 30 -15.59 7.37 0.46
C SER A 30 -14.45 7.30 -0.56
N PHE A 31 -14.30 6.18 -1.27
CA PHE A 31 -13.31 6.04 -2.35
C PHE A 31 -13.83 6.46 -3.74
N ASN A 32 -15.06 6.97 -3.82
CA ASN A 32 -15.72 7.39 -5.06
C ASN A 32 -15.68 6.29 -6.15
N GLU A 33 -15.79 5.03 -5.74
CA GLU A 33 -15.83 3.86 -6.63
C GLU A 33 -17.29 3.65 -7.08
N GLU A 34 -17.61 4.11 -8.29
CA GLU A 34 -18.88 3.81 -8.96
C GLU A 34 -18.82 2.39 -9.53
N ARG A 35 -19.61 1.47 -8.98
CA ARG A 35 -19.69 0.08 -9.46
C ARG A 35 -21.12 -0.37 -9.58
N ASP A 36 -21.32 -1.32 -10.49
CA ASP A 36 -22.60 -1.98 -10.65
C ASP A 36 -22.89 -2.91 -9.45
N TYR A 37 -24.16 -3.13 -9.16
CA TYR A 37 -24.60 -3.99 -8.06
C TYR A 37 -24.06 -5.41 -8.20
N ASP A 38 -24.06 -5.97 -9.41
CA ASP A 38 -23.56 -7.32 -9.68
C ASP A 38 -22.05 -7.43 -9.40
N GLU A 39 -21.30 -6.37 -9.72
CA GLU A 39 -19.86 -6.29 -9.45
C GLU A 39 -19.58 -6.12 -7.95
N MET A 40 -20.42 -5.33 -7.26
CA MET A 40 -20.37 -5.20 -5.81
C MET A 40 -20.59 -6.55 -5.12
N VAL A 41 -21.58 -7.33 -5.55
CA VAL A 41 -21.88 -8.66 -5.00
C VAL A 41 -20.71 -9.63 -5.21
N ARG A 42 -20.10 -9.65 -6.40
CA ARG A 42 -18.95 -10.53 -6.69
C ARG A 42 -17.73 -10.25 -5.81
N ARG A 43 -17.44 -8.96 -5.54
CA ARG A 43 -16.28 -8.57 -4.72
C ARG A 43 -16.59 -8.53 -3.21
N PHE A 44 -17.84 -8.70 -2.82
CA PHE A 44 -18.25 -8.65 -1.43
C PHE A 44 -17.58 -9.75 -0.59
N ASP A 45 -17.42 -10.96 -1.14
CA ASP A 45 -16.72 -12.04 -0.44
C ASP A 45 -15.26 -11.67 -0.12
N THR A 46 -14.52 -11.14 -1.09
CA THR A 46 -13.16 -10.65 -0.88
C THR A 46 -13.11 -9.50 0.13
N PHE A 47 -14.09 -8.60 0.07
CA PHE A 47 -14.19 -7.50 1.03
C PHE A 47 -14.39 -8.00 2.46
N LYS A 48 -15.24 -9.02 2.67
CA LYS A 48 -15.44 -9.64 4.00
C LYS A 48 -14.13 -10.16 4.59
N ASP A 49 -13.32 -10.83 3.77
CA ASP A 49 -12.04 -11.38 4.22
C ASP A 49 -11.04 -10.28 4.59
N SER A 50 -10.98 -9.19 3.80
CA SER A 50 -10.17 -8.02 4.13
C SER A 50 -10.58 -7.38 5.46
N VAL A 51 -11.89 -7.21 5.70
CA VAL A 51 -12.40 -6.63 6.95
C VAL A 51 -12.05 -7.51 8.15
N ARG A 52 -12.22 -8.83 8.03
CA ARG A 52 -11.86 -9.79 9.08
C ARG A 52 -10.36 -9.78 9.38
N MET A 53 -9.52 -9.67 8.36
CA MET A 53 -8.08 -9.55 8.53
C MET A 53 -7.72 -8.27 9.30
N VAL A 54 -8.30 -7.12 8.92
CA VAL A 54 -8.07 -5.84 9.60
C VAL A 54 -8.47 -5.93 11.08
N ASP A 55 -9.65 -6.48 11.37
CA ASP A 55 -10.14 -6.64 12.74
C ASP A 55 -9.24 -7.58 13.57
N SER A 56 -8.89 -8.75 13.02
CA SER A 56 -8.01 -9.70 13.68
C SER A 56 -6.64 -9.10 14.01
N VAL A 57 -6.07 -8.33 13.10
CA VAL A 57 -4.75 -7.70 13.29
C VAL A 57 -4.83 -6.57 14.32
N ASN A 58 -5.90 -5.75 14.27
CA ASN A 58 -6.11 -4.69 15.25
C ASN A 58 -6.34 -5.25 16.67
N LYS A 59 -6.93 -6.44 16.79
CA LYS A 59 -7.10 -7.15 18.07
C LYS A 59 -5.84 -7.87 18.54
N ALA A 60 -4.86 -8.11 17.66
CA ALA A 60 -3.63 -8.85 17.98
C ALA A 60 -2.59 -8.05 18.79
N ASN A 61 -2.92 -6.84 19.25
CA ASN A 61 -2.06 -5.96 20.06
C ASN A 61 -0.64 -5.78 19.46
N LEU A 62 -0.59 -5.60 18.14
CA LEU A 62 0.64 -5.35 17.39
C LEU A 62 1.06 -3.88 17.49
N PRO A 63 2.33 -3.53 17.23
CA PRO A 63 2.79 -2.13 17.24
C PRO A 63 2.24 -1.29 16.07
N TYR A 64 1.41 -1.87 15.21
CA TYR A 64 0.75 -1.21 14.09
C TYR A 64 -0.73 -1.60 14.03
N THR A 65 -1.52 -0.76 13.36
CA THR A 65 -2.93 -1.01 13.08
C THR A 65 -3.16 -1.04 11.57
N LEU A 66 -4.12 -1.85 11.14
CA LEU A 66 -4.57 -1.90 9.76
C LEU A 66 -5.86 -1.10 9.60
N LYS A 67 -6.05 -0.60 8.37
CA LYS A 67 -7.20 0.19 7.94
C LYS A 67 -7.69 -0.37 6.63
N LEU A 68 -8.98 -0.14 6.32
CA LEU A 68 -9.50 -0.52 5.01
C LEU A 68 -8.90 0.42 3.95
N SER A 69 -8.11 -0.17 3.07
CA SER A 69 -7.52 0.51 1.91
C SER A 69 -8.55 0.67 0.79
N GLN A 70 -8.24 1.52 -0.21
CA GLN A 70 -8.97 1.62 -1.48
C GLN A 70 -9.00 0.30 -2.29
N PHE A 71 -8.22 -0.70 -1.88
CA PHE A 71 -8.14 -2.02 -2.50
C PHE A 71 -8.72 -3.15 -1.64
N ALA A 72 -9.52 -2.82 -0.62
CA ALA A 72 -10.07 -3.81 0.32
C ALA A 72 -10.97 -4.86 -0.36
N ASP A 73 -11.48 -4.57 -1.54
CA ASP A 73 -12.30 -5.46 -2.38
C ASP A 73 -11.47 -6.41 -3.28
N GLY A 74 -10.14 -6.33 -3.22
CA GLY A 74 -9.24 -7.15 -4.02
C GLY A 74 -8.94 -6.64 -5.42
N LYS A 75 -9.39 -5.43 -5.79
CA LYS A 75 -9.11 -4.82 -7.12
C LYS A 75 -7.61 -4.81 -7.47
N LEU A 76 -6.73 -4.69 -6.48
CA LEU A 76 -5.29 -4.74 -6.71
C LEU A 76 -4.84 -6.07 -7.32
N ALA A 77 -5.45 -7.20 -6.94
CA ALA A 77 -5.09 -8.51 -7.49
C ALA A 77 -5.37 -8.60 -9.01
N GLU A 78 -6.37 -7.86 -9.50
CA GLU A 78 -6.67 -7.76 -10.94
C GLU A 78 -5.65 -6.89 -11.69
N TYR A 79 -4.98 -5.95 -11.03
CA TYR A 79 -3.86 -5.20 -11.61
C TYR A 79 -2.54 -5.98 -11.55
N VAL A 80 -2.41 -6.85 -10.53
CA VAL A 80 -1.25 -7.71 -10.29
C VAL A 80 -1.45 -9.10 -10.92
N VAL A 81 -2.23 -9.20 -12.00
CA VAL A 81 -2.06 -10.34 -12.92
C VAL A 81 -0.58 -10.33 -13.31
N PRO A 82 0.14 -11.45 -13.22
CA PRO A 82 1.53 -11.47 -13.65
C PRO A 82 1.54 -11.20 -15.16
N LYS A 83 1.74 -9.93 -15.53
CA LYS A 83 2.53 -9.55 -16.71
C LYS A 83 3.91 -10.12 -16.42
N VAL A 84 4.04 -11.43 -16.61
CA VAL A 84 5.24 -12.26 -16.42
C VAL A 84 6.32 -11.45 -15.74
N PHE A 85 6.33 -11.43 -14.40
CA PHE A 85 7.52 -11.00 -13.69
C PHE A 85 8.57 -12.06 -14.07
N ASP A 86 9.21 -11.84 -15.21
CA ASP A 86 10.35 -12.60 -15.69
C ASP A 86 11.51 -12.20 -14.80
N GLU A 87 11.44 -12.66 -13.55
CA GLU A 87 12.44 -12.48 -12.51
C GLU A 87 13.80 -13.02 -12.98
N GLN A 88 13.81 -13.83 -14.04
CA GLN A 88 15.02 -14.32 -14.71
C GLN A 88 15.76 -13.24 -15.52
N ARG A 89 15.23 -12.02 -15.71
CA ARG A 89 15.90 -10.94 -16.45
C ARG A 89 16.48 -9.79 -15.64
N TYR A 90 16.30 -9.76 -14.32
CA TYR A 90 17.05 -8.82 -13.45
C TYR A 90 18.04 -9.57 -12.56
N ARG A 91 18.84 -10.44 -13.17
CA ARG A 91 20.21 -10.61 -12.72
C ARG A 91 21.02 -9.57 -13.49
N PRO A 92 21.61 -8.55 -12.85
CA PRO A 92 22.57 -7.72 -13.56
C PRO A 92 23.72 -8.64 -14.00
N ASP A 93 23.69 -9.06 -15.26
CA ASP A 93 24.82 -9.71 -15.89
C ASP A 93 25.93 -8.68 -15.91
N SER A 94 26.92 -8.94 -15.06
CA SER A 94 28.00 -8.03 -14.68
C SER A 94 27.55 -6.89 -13.76
N ALA A 95 27.86 -7.06 -12.47
CA ALA A 95 28.63 -6.04 -11.79
C ALA A 95 29.95 -5.85 -12.56
N THR A 96 29.90 -5.26 -13.75
CA THR A 96 31.06 -4.55 -14.28
C THR A 96 31.19 -3.37 -13.36
N SER A 97 32.16 -3.45 -12.46
CA SER A 97 32.72 -2.29 -11.79
C SER A 97 33.14 -1.32 -12.89
N VAL A 98 32.22 -0.44 -13.30
CA VAL A 98 32.60 0.80 -13.93
C VAL A 98 33.36 1.52 -12.83
N LYS A 99 34.66 1.71 -13.03
CA LYS A 99 35.48 2.62 -12.23
C LYS A 99 34.86 4.01 -12.35
N GLY A 100 33.91 4.29 -11.47
CA GLY A 100 33.19 5.53 -11.34
C GLY A 100 32.81 5.63 -9.87
N GLU A 101 33.68 6.31 -9.14
CA GLU A 101 33.55 6.82 -7.77
C GLU A 101 33.11 5.82 -6.68
N ALA A 102 34.02 5.64 -5.74
CA ALA A 102 33.93 4.70 -4.63
C ALA A 102 32.62 4.89 -3.82
N PHE A 103 32.02 3.77 -3.44
CA PHE A 103 31.25 3.70 -2.19
C PHE A 103 32.15 4.26 -1.08
N ILE A 104 31.84 5.46 -0.59
CA ILE A 104 32.46 6.04 0.59
C ILE A 104 31.95 5.25 1.80
N TYR A 105 32.86 4.59 2.50
CA TYR A 105 32.57 4.06 3.82
C TYR A 105 32.48 5.26 4.77
N ALA A 106 31.25 5.64 5.14
CA ALA A 106 31.03 6.52 6.28
C ALA A 106 31.54 5.80 7.54
N GLY A 107 32.21 6.51 8.46
CA GLY A 107 32.59 5.93 9.74
C GLY A 107 31.34 5.51 10.52
N GLU A 108 31.44 4.52 11.41
CA GLU A 108 30.28 4.04 12.19
C GLU A 108 29.56 5.17 12.97
N ASP A 109 30.27 6.27 13.26
CA ASP A 109 29.77 7.45 13.97
C ASP A 109 29.03 8.48 13.07
N ASP A 110 29.08 8.34 11.74
CA ASP A 110 28.53 9.32 10.79
C ASP A 110 27.09 9.00 10.34
N VAL A 111 26.46 7.94 10.86
CA VAL A 111 25.09 7.55 10.51
C VAL A 111 24.12 8.08 11.56
N PRO A 112 23.17 8.97 11.19
CA PRO A 112 22.14 9.45 12.12
C PRO A 112 21.32 8.30 12.71
N GLU A 113 20.90 8.40 13.97
CA GLU A 113 20.05 7.41 14.66
C GLU A 113 18.73 7.13 13.89
N HIS A 114 18.24 8.13 13.17
CA HIS A 114 17.07 8.04 12.30
C HIS A 114 17.39 8.64 10.92
N PRO A 115 18.00 7.87 10.01
CA PRO A 115 18.33 8.38 8.68
C PRO A 115 17.05 8.58 7.88
N GLN A 116 16.89 9.76 7.30
CA GLN A 116 15.72 10.13 6.49
C GLN A 116 16.17 10.60 5.11
N MET A 117 15.73 9.91 4.06
CA MET A 117 15.99 10.35 2.70
C MET A 117 15.11 11.58 2.39
N ARG A 118 15.73 12.75 2.30
CA ARG A 118 15.07 13.99 1.88
C ARG A 118 15.40 14.27 0.42
N PHE A 119 14.41 14.10 -0.45
CA PHE A 119 14.52 14.44 -1.87
C PHE A 119 14.07 15.89 -2.10
N LYS A 120 14.82 16.65 -2.90
CA LYS A 120 14.32 17.88 -3.54
C LYS A 120 14.04 17.58 -5.00
N PHE A 121 12.83 17.93 -5.43
CA PHE A 121 12.50 17.96 -6.84
C PHE A 121 12.90 19.33 -7.38
N SER A 122 13.74 19.37 -8.41
CA SER A 122 14.00 20.62 -9.15
C SER A 122 12.82 20.89 -10.09
N GLU A 123 12.24 22.08 -10.05
CA GLU A 123 11.13 22.47 -10.95
C GLU A 123 11.52 22.48 -12.44
N SER A 124 12.82 22.43 -12.75
CA SER A 124 13.37 22.41 -14.11
C SER A 124 13.54 21.01 -14.72
N GLY A 125 13.09 19.94 -14.06
CA GLY A 125 13.25 18.57 -14.56
C GLY A 125 14.71 18.05 -14.54
N GLY A 126 15.57 18.69 -13.75
CA GLY A 126 16.91 18.20 -13.47
C GLY A 126 16.95 16.99 -12.51
N PRO A 127 18.11 16.31 -12.41
CA PRO A 127 18.27 15.14 -11.56
C PRO A 127 18.03 15.46 -10.08
N ILE A 128 17.44 14.49 -9.37
CA ILE A 128 17.14 14.57 -7.93
C ILE A 128 18.46 14.56 -7.16
N ILE A 129 18.71 15.61 -6.38
CA ILE A 129 19.92 15.75 -5.56
C ILE A 129 19.53 15.58 -4.08
N PRO A 130 20.18 14.67 -3.32
CA PRO A 130 20.05 14.61 -1.86
C PRO A 130 20.57 15.90 -1.22
N LEU A 131 19.94 16.39 -0.16
CA LEU A 131 20.54 17.44 0.68
C LEU A 131 21.53 16.81 1.66
N GLU A 132 22.72 17.41 1.76
CA GLU A 132 23.63 17.29 2.90
C GLU A 132 23.02 17.88 4.18
#